data_AF-A0A9W4SQC7-F1
#
_entry.id   AF-A0A9W4SQC7-F1
#
_cell.length_a   1.000
_cell.length_b   1.000
_cell.length_c   1.000
_cell.angle_alpha   90.00
_cell.angle_beta   90.00
_cell.angle_gamma   90.00
#
_symmetry.space_group_name_H-M   'P 1'
#
loop_
_entity.id
_entity.type
_entity.pdbx_description
1 polymer ?
#
loop_
_entity_poly.entity_id
_entity_poly.type
_entity_poly.pdbx_seq_one_letter_code
_entity_poly.pdbx_strand_id
1 'polypeptide(L)'
;SKEIKANNAKNKYFGEHLDLSEYSNLTKVVLGLSSHLTSLKLAHSNKITFINISGTGIDNFSFLAHTPNLQSLWLPQAGDHAYIAKAFREKQQFAIFQQENQAYQQTINDQQSQIDDLSNIAFPNKPYNFLKLKQDIIRLKAQELEPQVRNETTKLVQLISEAKNKSGNLSYIVDLILETQKQILQNSNIAQRDKLSGKIEAYQTLLVGSLTEEELQTLLNKQTEVQELENHLESLQQNLNINEQNQL
;
A
#
# COMPACT_ATOMS: atom_id res chain seq x y z
N SER A 1 28.50 -27.17 50.20
CA SER A 1 28.03 -27.43 48.83
C SER A 1 26.50 -27.35 48.83
N LYS A 2 25.91 -26.24 48.34
CA LYS A 2 24.45 -26.11 48.16
C LYS A 2 24.20 -26.14 46.66
N GLU A 3 23.79 -27.29 46.16
CA GLU A 3 23.34 -27.48 44.79
C GLU A 3 22.11 -26.58 44.54
N ILE A 4 22.27 -25.58 43.67
CA ILE A 4 21.16 -24.94 42.97
C ILE A 4 21.13 -25.66 41.62
N LYS A 5 20.17 -26.56 41.42
CA LYS A 5 20.01 -27.22 40.13
C LYS A 5 19.78 -26.15 39.06
N ALA A 6 20.78 -26.01 38.21
CA ALA A 6 20.80 -25.15 37.05
C ALA A 6 19.55 -25.43 36.21
N ASN A 7 18.73 -24.38 36.06
CA ASN A 7 17.64 -24.14 35.10
C ASN A 7 16.45 -23.42 35.76
N ASN A 8 16.34 -23.42 37.09
CA ASN A 8 15.38 -22.58 37.84
C ASN A 8 15.89 -22.41 39.29
N ALA A 9 16.42 -21.23 39.65
CA ALA A 9 16.57 -20.89 41.07
C ALA A 9 15.15 -20.68 41.63
N LYS A 10 14.65 -21.58 42.49
CA LYS A 10 13.35 -21.44 43.16
C LYS A 10 13.57 -21.33 44.67
N ASN A 11 12.97 -20.28 45.24
CA ASN A 11 12.55 -20.12 46.64
C ASN A 11 13.48 -20.75 47.70
N LYS A 12 14.72 -20.27 47.77
CA LYS A 12 15.57 -20.40 48.96
C LYS A 12 15.59 -19.03 49.63
N TYR A 13 15.63 -18.99 50.97
CA TYR A 13 15.94 -17.75 51.68
C TYR A 13 17.30 -17.26 51.20
N PHE A 14 17.29 -16.22 50.38
CA PHE A 14 18.49 -15.51 49.93
C PHE A 14 18.73 -14.41 50.96
N GLY A 15 19.98 -14.22 51.38
CA GLY A 15 20.33 -13.06 52.20
C GLY A 15 20.07 -11.75 51.44
N GLU A 16 20.46 -10.62 52.03
CA GLU A 16 20.24 -9.29 51.44
C GLU A 16 20.88 -9.14 50.04
N HIS A 17 21.95 -9.89 49.77
CA HIS A 17 22.69 -9.87 48.51
C HIS A 17 22.72 -11.25 47.86
N LEU A 18 22.38 -11.30 46.57
CA LEU A 18 22.51 -12.50 45.73
C LEU A 18 23.45 -12.24 44.57
N ASP A 19 24.56 -12.97 44.52
CA ASP A 19 25.49 -12.98 43.39
C ASP A 19 25.31 -14.26 42.57
N LEU A 20 24.86 -14.11 41.32
CA LEU A 20 24.72 -15.20 40.36
C LEU A 20 25.73 -15.08 39.20
N SER A 21 26.82 -14.31 39.36
CA SER A 21 27.81 -14.10 38.29
C SER A 21 28.51 -15.39 37.83
N GLU A 22 28.66 -16.37 38.70
CA GLU A 22 29.25 -17.68 38.36
C GLU A 22 28.32 -18.56 37.49
N TYR A 23 27.07 -18.17 37.27
CA TYR A 23 26.07 -18.97 36.54
C TYR A 23 25.84 -18.46 35.11
N SER A 24 26.87 -18.59 34.26
CA SER A 24 26.88 -18.09 32.87
C SER A 24 25.81 -18.70 31.94
N ASN A 25 25.26 -19.87 32.30
CA ASN A 25 24.28 -20.59 31.50
C ASN A 25 22.81 -20.31 31.90
N LEU A 26 22.56 -19.36 32.80
CA LEU A 26 21.19 -19.00 33.16
C LEU A 26 20.43 -18.46 31.95
N THR A 27 19.20 -18.96 31.79
CA THR A 27 18.23 -18.46 30.81
C THR A 27 17.06 -17.75 31.47
N LYS A 28 16.76 -18.10 32.73
CA LYS A 28 15.66 -17.55 33.52
C LYS A 28 16.09 -17.32 34.97
N VAL A 29 15.70 -16.18 35.53
CA VAL A 29 15.93 -15.81 36.95
C VAL A 29 14.59 -15.54 37.61
N VAL A 30 14.26 -16.25 38.69
CA VAL A 30 13.00 -16.10 39.42
C VAL A 30 13.27 -16.02 40.91
N LEU A 31 13.11 -14.85 41.51
CA LEU A 31 13.47 -14.55 42.90
C LEU A 31 12.24 -14.15 43.74
N GLY A 32 11.04 -14.50 43.27
CA GLY A 32 9.78 -14.04 43.85
C GLY A 32 9.65 -14.28 45.36
N LEU A 33 8.99 -13.34 46.05
CA LEU A 33 8.64 -13.40 47.49
C LEU A 33 9.83 -13.32 48.46
N SER A 34 10.99 -12.84 48.02
CA SER A 34 12.16 -12.62 48.87
C SER A 34 12.29 -11.14 49.27
N SER A 35 11.42 -10.65 50.15
CA SER A 35 11.35 -9.23 50.53
C SER A 35 12.65 -8.66 51.12
N HIS A 36 13.49 -9.52 51.69
CA HIS A 36 14.80 -9.14 52.24
C HIS A 36 15.90 -8.98 51.19
N LEU A 37 15.70 -9.47 49.96
CA LEU A 37 16.70 -9.37 48.91
C LEU A 37 16.70 -7.95 48.35
N THR A 38 17.79 -7.21 48.54
CA THR A 38 17.95 -5.81 48.11
C THR A 38 18.94 -5.65 46.96
N SER A 39 19.77 -6.65 46.68
CA SER A 39 20.79 -6.59 45.64
C SER A 39 20.88 -7.89 44.84
N LEU A 40 20.94 -7.75 43.51
CA LEU A 40 21.18 -8.85 42.57
C LEU A 40 22.36 -8.51 41.66
N LYS A 41 23.35 -9.41 41.61
CA LYS A 41 24.46 -9.35 40.65
C LYS A 41 24.35 -10.49 39.65
N LEU A 42 24.37 -10.15 38.37
CA LEU A 42 24.38 -11.08 37.25
C LEU A 42 25.65 -10.88 36.44
N ALA A 43 26.21 -11.96 35.90
CA ALA A 43 27.23 -11.86 34.86
C ALA A 43 26.61 -11.39 33.53
N HIS A 44 27.47 -10.89 32.64
CA HIS A 44 27.08 -10.63 31.26
C HIS A 44 26.59 -11.93 30.60
N SER A 45 25.32 -11.94 30.17
CA SER A 45 24.70 -13.11 29.57
C SER A 45 23.68 -12.73 28.49
N ASN A 46 23.95 -13.20 27.28
CA ASN A 46 23.03 -13.17 26.14
C ASN A 46 21.98 -14.28 26.21
N LYS A 47 22.01 -15.14 27.23
CA LYS A 47 21.10 -16.29 27.37
C LYS A 47 19.90 -15.98 28.26
N ILE A 48 20.01 -15.00 29.15
CA ILE A 48 18.92 -14.62 30.07
C ILE A 48 17.83 -13.89 29.29
N THR A 49 16.66 -14.53 29.15
CA THR A 49 15.48 -13.97 28.47
C THR A 49 14.36 -13.59 29.43
N PHE A 50 14.40 -14.06 30.68
CA PHE A 50 13.37 -13.81 31.68
C PHE A 50 13.96 -13.50 33.06
N ILE A 51 13.51 -12.40 33.66
CA ILE A 51 13.81 -12.05 35.06
C ILE A 51 12.51 -11.71 35.77
N ASN A 52 12.23 -12.40 36.88
CA ASN A 52 11.17 -12.05 37.81
C ASN A 52 11.75 -11.83 39.20
N ILE A 53 11.68 -10.60 39.67
CA ILE A 53 12.09 -10.15 41.00
C ILE A 53 10.93 -9.50 41.76
N SER A 54 9.69 -9.85 41.41
CA SER A 54 8.49 -9.36 42.09
C SER A 54 8.51 -9.73 43.58
N GLY A 55 8.20 -8.78 44.46
CA GLY A 55 8.21 -9.01 45.91
C GLY A 55 9.60 -9.10 46.54
N THR A 56 10.63 -8.60 45.85
CA THR A 56 11.96 -8.34 46.43
C THR A 56 12.08 -6.87 46.86
N GLY A 57 13.11 -6.52 47.62
CA GLY A 57 13.48 -5.14 47.96
C GLY A 57 14.53 -4.53 47.02
N ILE A 58 14.71 -5.08 45.82
CA ILE A 58 15.73 -4.62 44.86
C ILE A 58 15.29 -3.28 44.24
N ASP A 59 16.09 -2.24 44.44
CA ASP A 59 15.88 -0.90 43.88
C ASP A 59 16.94 -0.52 42.83
N ASN A 60 18.09 -1.21 42.82
CA ASN A 60 19.16 -1.04 41.84
C ASN A 60 19.07 -2.08 40.71
N PHE A 61 18.75 -1.63 39.50
CA PHE A 61 18.60 -2.47 38.31
C PHE A 61 19.79 -2.41 37.34
N SER A 62 20.98 -2.00 37.82
CA SER A 62 22.20 -1.94 36.98
C SER A 62 22.55 -3.28 36.33
N PHE A 63 22.17 -4.41 36.93
CA PHE A 63 22.36 -5.74 36.35
C PHE A 63 21.65 -5.93 34.99
N LEU A 64 20.63 -5.12 34.66
CA LEU A 64 19.96 -5.17 33.35
C LEU A 64 20.89 -4.81 32.20
N ALA A 65 21.95 -4.03 32.45
CA ALA A 65 22.98 -3.73 31.45
C ALA A 65 23.75 -4.99 31.02
N HIS A 66 23.75 -6.04 31.85
CA HIS A 66 24.44 -7.30 31.58
C HIS A 66 23.54 -8.35 30.91
N THR A 67 22.27 -8.04 30.63
CA THR A 67 21.30 -8.99 30.04
C THR A 67 20.65 -8.40 28.79
N PRO A 68 21.40 -8.27 27.66
CA PRO A 68 20.91 -7.57 26.47
C PRO A 68 19.75 -8.30 25.76
N ASN A 69 19.60 -9.61 25.96
CA ASN A 69 18.54 -10.42 25.36
C ASN A 69 17.33 -10.65 26.28
N LEU A 70 17.21 -9.84 27.34
CA LEU A 70 16.09 -9.93 28.26
C LEU A 70 14.78 -9.57 27.53
N GLN A 71 13.84 -10.49 27.48
CA GLN A 71 12.54 -10.33 26.81
C GLN A 71 11.45 -9.96 27.82
N SER A 72 11.52 -10.50 29.03
CA SER A 72 10.51 -10.31 30.08
C SER A 72 11.15 -9.92 31.41
N LEU A 73 10.64 -8.84 32.02
CA LEU A 73 11.11 -8.30 33.29
C LEU A 73 9.93 -8.00 34.22
N TRP A 74 9.89 -8.64 35.38
CA TRP A 74 8.89 -8.37 36.42
C TRP A 74 9.58 -7.74 37.62
N LEU A 75 9.20 -6.50 37.94
CA LEU A 75 9.84 -5.66 38.96
C LEU A 75 9.12 -5.78 40.33
N PRO A 76 9.77 -5.37 41.44
CA PRO A 76 9.11 -5.20 42.73
C PRO A 76 7.92 -4.24 42.69
N GLN A 77 6.96 -4.43 43.59
CA GLN A 77 5.65 -3.75 43.58
C GLN A 77 5.64 -2.36 44.27
N ALA A 78 6.78 -1.77 44.65
CA ALA A 78 6.81 -0.56 45.49
C ALA A 78 7.61 0.60 44.85
N GLY A 79 6.98 1.75 44.56
CA GLY A 79 7.65 3.01 44.20
C GLY A 79 7.77 3.36 42.70
N ASP A 80 8.42 4.50 42.39
CA ASP A 80 8.63 5.17 41.08
C ASP A 80 9.37 4.33 39.99
N HIS A 81 9.26 3.00 40.04
CA HIS A 81 9.89 2.06 39.10
C HIS A 81 9.18 1.98 37.74
N ALA A 82 8.07 2.70 37.56
CA ALA A 82 7.39 2.84 36.28
C ALA A 82 8.31 3.41 35.18
N TYR A 83 9.23 4.31 35.54
CA TYR A 83 10.19 4.91 34.62
C TYR A 83 11.19 3.87 34.06
N ILE A 84 11.67 2.95 34.90
CA ILE A 84 12.63 1.90 34.49
C ILE A 84 11.96 0.87 33.60
N ALA A 85 10.73 0.45 33.92
CA ALA A 85 9.95 -0.43 33.05
C ALA A 85 9.64 0.23 31.70
N LYS A 86 9.38 1.54 31.68
CA LYS A 86 9.17 2.32 30.46
C LYS A 86 10.44 2.39 29.60
N ALA A 87 11.58 2.79 30.18
CA ALA A 87 12.86 2.87 29.46
C ALA A 87 13.31 1.51 28.91
N PHE A 88 13.07 0.43 29.65
CA PHE A 88 13.35 -0.94 29.18
C PHE A 88 12.49 -1.33 27.97
N ARG A 89 11.18 -1.04 28.02
CA ARG A 89 10.28 -1.26 26.88
C ARG A 89 10.69 -0.43 25.67
N GLU A 90 11.01 0.85 25.85
CA GLU A 90 11.44 1.75 24.77
C GLU A 90 12.74 1.26 24.12
N LYS A 91 13.71 0.78 24.91
CA LYS A 91 14.95 0.20 24.39
C LYS A 91 14.70 -1.06 23.56
N GLN A 92 13.80 -1.95 24.00
CA GLN A 92 13.42 -3.13 23.22
C GLN A 92 12.75 -2.74 21.90
N GLN A 93 11.80 -1.81 21.94
CA GLN A 93 11.11 -1.32 20.75
C GLN A 93 12.07 -0.69 19.74
N PHE A 94 13.03 0.10 20.22
CA PHE A 94 14.06 0.67 19.35
C PHE A 94 14.96 -0.40 18.70
N ALA A 95 15.34 -1.44 19.43
CA ALA A 95 16.14 -2.53 18.89
C ALA A 95 15.37 -3.32 17.80
N ILE A 96 14.08 -3.58 18.01
CA ILE A 96 13.21 -4.23 17.01
C ILE A 96 13.11 -3.36 15.76
N PHE A 97 12.80 -2.08 15.93
CA PHE A 97 12.69 -1.13 14.82
C PHE A 97 13.97 -1.05 13.98
N GLN A 98 15.14 -1.06 14.62
CA GLN A 98 16.42 -1.06 13.91
C GLN A 98 16.64 -2.34 13.12
N GLN A 99 16.28 -3.50 13.67
CA GLN A 99 16.37 -4.77 12.98
C GLN A 99 15.42 -4.85 11.77
N GLU A 100 14.18 -4.38 11.93
CA GLU A 100 13.20 -4.32 10.84
C GLU A 100 13.66 -3.41 9.71
N ASN A 101 14.19 -2.22 10.03
CA ASN A 101 14.75 -1.32 9.01
C ASN A 101 15.94 -1.92 8.26
N GLN A 102 16.82 -2.65 8.94
CA GLN A 102 17.91 -3.36 8.27
C GLN A 102 17.38 -4.43 7.31
N ALA A 103 16.37 -5.20 7.71
CA ALA A 103 15.73 -6.18 6.85
C ALA A 103 15.04 -5.55 5.63
N TYR A 104 14.36 -4.41 5.83
CA TYR A 104 13.75 -3.65 4.73
C TYR A 104 14.81 -3.13 3.75
N GLN A 105 15.93 -2.59 4.25
CA GLN A 105 17.00 -2.09 3.38
C GLN A 105 17.67 -3.22 2.60
N GLN A 106 17.86 -4.38 3.23
CA GLN A 106 18.37 -5.55 2.51
C GLN A 106 17.42 -5.99 1.40
N THR A 107 16.11 -6.02 1.68
CA THR A 107 15.09 -6.37 0.69
C THR A 107 15.07 -5.38 -0.49
N ILE A 108 15.17 -4.07 -0.21
CA ILE A 108 15.25 -3.02 -1.25
C ILE A 108 16.49 -3.22 -2.13
N ASN A 109 17.65 -3.47 -1.52
CA ASN A 109 18.90 -3.69 -2.25
C ASN A 109 18.84 -4.95 -3.12
N ASP A 110 18.29 -6.05 -2.60
CA ASP A 110 18.14 -7.30 -3.34
C ASP A 110 17.21 -7.12 -4.54
N GLN A 111 16.09 -6.41 -4.35
CA GLN A 111 15.16 -6.07 -5.44
C GLN A 111 15.80 -5.15 -6.48
N GLN A 112 16.57 -4.15 -6.05
CA GLN A 112 17.27 -3.24 -6.95
C GLN A 112 18.31 -3.99 -7.79
N SER A 113 19.07 -4.92 -7.19
CA SER A 113 20.02 -5.76 -7.91
C SER A 113 19.33 -6.62 -8.97
N GLN A 114 18.18 -7.23 -8.66
CA GLN A 114 17.41 -8.01 -9.64
C GLN A 114 16.92 -7.15 -10.81
N ILE A 115 16.49 -5.92 -10.52
CA ILE A 115 16.09 -4.96 -11.55
C ILE A 115 17.28 -4.57 -12.44
N ASP A 116 18.44 -4.31 -11.83
CA ASP A 116 19.66 -3.94 -12.54
C ASP A 116 20.13 -5.09 -13.44
N ASP A 117 20.07 -6.33 -12.97
CA ASP A 117 20.37 -7.53 -13.75
C ASP A 117 19.44 -7.67 -14.96
N LEU A 118 18.13 -7.55 -14.76
CA LEU A 118 17.15 -7.59 -15.85
C LEU A 118 17.36 -6.45 -16.86
N SER A 119 17.66 -5.25 -16.35
CA SER A 119 18.00 -4.08 -17.15
C SER A 119 19.23 -4.36 -18.02
N ASN A 120 20.29 -4.94 -17.45
CA ASN A 120 21.52 -5.25 -18.17
C ASN A 120 21.32 -6.32 -19.26
N ILE A 121 20.41 -7.28 -19.05
CA ILE A 121 20.03 -8.28 -20.06
C ILE A 121 19.26 -7.64 -21.21
N ALA A 122 18.24 -6.83 -20.90
CA ALA A 122 17.39 -6.22 -21.91
C ALA A 122 18.09 -5.08 -22.67
N PHE A 123 18.99 -4.35 -22.02
CA PHE A 123 19.68 -3.17 -22.56
C PHE A 123 21.17 -3.15 -22.16
N PRO A 124 22.03 -3.98 -22.79
CA PRO A 124 23.44 -4.05 -22.45
C PRO A 124 24.14 -2.69 -22.54
N ASN A 125 24.93 -2.36 -21.51
CA ASN A 125 25.73 -1.13 -21.43
C ASN A 125 24.94 0.19 -21.45
N LYS A 126 23.66 0.17 -21.06
CA LYS A 126 22.86 1.39 -20.90
C LYS A 126 22.11 1.36 -19.57
N PRO A 127 22.21 2.40 -18.72
CA PRO A 127 21.38 2.50 -17.55
C PRO A 127 19.92 2.58 -17.99
N TYR A 128 19.08 1.69 -17.47
CA TYR A 128 17.67 1.69 -17.80
C TYR A 128 16.96 2.86 -17.17
N ASN A 129 16.20 3.58 -17.99
CA ASN A 129 15.44 4.74 -17.55
C ASN A 129 13.95 4.39 -17.56
N PHE A 130 13.41 4.04 -16.39
CA PHE A 130 12.00 3.71 -16.20
C PHE A 130 11.07 4.86 -16.60
N LEU A 131 11.48 6.12 -16.39
CA LEU A 131 10.68 7.27 -16.81
C LEU A 131 10.58 7.33 -18.33
N LYS A 132 11.71 7.12 -19.02
CA LYS A 132 11.75 7.07 -20.48
C LYS A 132 10.92 5.89 -21.02
N LEU A 133 11.04 4.71 -20.42
CA LEU A 133 10.21 3.56 -20.79
C LEU A 133 8.72 3.89 -20.64
N LYS A 134 8.33 4.45 -19.49
CA LYS A 134 6.93 4.82 -19.22
C LYS A 134 6.42 5.79 -20.28
N GLN A 135 7.21 6.79 -20.66
CA GLN A 135 6.88 7.72 -21.74
C GLN A 135 6.78 7.02 -23.09
N ASP A 136 7.73 6.15 -23.43
CA ASP A 136 7.74 5.39 -24.68
C ASP A 136 6.51 4.49 -24.80
N ILE A 137 6.12 3.80 -23.72
CA ILE A 137 4.90 2.96 -23.67
C ILE A 137 3.65 3.82 -23.91
N ILE A 138 3.52 4.95 -23.23
CA ILE A 138 2.35 5.83 -23.40
C ILE A 138 2.29 6.37 -24.83
N ARG A 139 3.43 6.82 -25.38
CA ARG A 139 3.53 7.31 -26.76
C ARG A 139 3.13 6.24 -27.76
N LEU A 140 3.64 5.02 -27.63
CA LEU A 140 3.30 3.91 -28.52
C LEU A 140 1.80 3.58 -28.44
N LYS A 141 1.22 3.54 -27.24
CA LYS A 141 -0.23 3.33 -27.07
C LYS A 141 -1.06 4.43 -27.73
N ALA A 142 -0.67 5.69 -27.57
CA ALA A 142 -1.37 6.81 -28.21
C ALA A 142 -1.29 6.70 -29.75
N GLN A 143 -0.10 6.42 -30.30
CA GLN A 143 0.11 6.23 -31.73
C GLN A 143 -0.70 5.07 -32.32
N GLU A 144 -0.89 3.99 -31.56
CA GLU A 144 -1.73 2.86 -31.97
C GLU A 144 -3.23 3.18 -31.90
N LEU A 145 -3.65 3.98 -30.91
CA LEU A 145 -5.05 4.32 -30.67
C LEU A 145 -5.58 5.42 -31.61
N GLU A 146 -4.76 6.41 -31.97
CA GLU A 146 -5.13 7.50 -32.88
C GLU A 146 -5.78 7.05 -34.20
N PRO A 147 -5.23 6.11 -34.98
CA PRO A 147 -5.86 5.64 -36.21
C PRO A 147 -7.18 4.90 -35.93
N GLN A 148 -7.32 4.22 -34.79
CA GLN A 148 -8.56 3.55 -34.41
C GLN A 148 -9.66 4.57 -34.12
N VAL A 149 -9.38 5.60 -33.31
CA VAL A 149 -10.29 6.72 -33.05
C VAL A 149 -10.75 7.36 -34.36
N ARG A 150 -9.80 7.64 -35.27
CA ARG A 150 -10.11 8.24 -36.57
C ARG A 150 -11.03 7.36 -37.42
N ASN A 151 -10.76 6.07 -37.47
CA ASN A 151 -11.57 5.11 -38.24
C ASN A 151 -12.98 4.99 -37.68
N GLU A 152 -13.14 4.85 -36.37
CA GLU A 152 -14.46 4.74 -35.73
C GLU A 152 -15.24 6.06 -35.81
N THR A 153 -14.57 7.21 -35.70
CA THR A 153 -15.18 8.53 -35.93
C THR A 153 -15.73 8.65 -37.35
N THR A 154 -14.97 8.17 -38.34
CA THR A 154 -15.41 8.19 -39.75
C THR A 154 -16.67 7.34 -39.95
N LYS A 155 -16.71 6.14 -39.34
CA LYS A 155 -17.90 5.27 -39.37
C LYS A 155 -19.10 5.93 -38.68
N LEU A 156 -18.88 6.58 -37.54
CA LEU A 156 -19.93 7.32 -36.85
C LEU A 156 -20.50 8.44 -37.73
N VAL A 157 -19.64 9.25 -38.38
CA VAL A 157 -20.07 10.32 -39.29
C VAL A 157 -20.90 9.79 -40.47
N GLN A 158 -20.54 8.61 -41.00
CA GLN A 158 -21.32 7.94 -42.04
C GLN A 158 -22.71 7.53 -41.51
N LEU A 159 -22.78 6.86 -40.35
CA LEU A 159 -24.05 6.48 -39.73
C LEU A 159 -24.95 7.69 -39.42
N ILE A 160 -24.36 8.80 -38.94
CA ILE A 160 -25.09 10.05 -38.72
C ILE A 160 -25.68 10.57 -40.02
N SER A 161 -24.90 10.56 -41.11
CA SER A 161 -25.34 11.05 -42.42
C SER A 161 -26.47 10.18 -42.98
N GLU A 162 -26.35 8.85 -42.88
CA GLU A 162 -27.39 7.91 -43.27
C GLU A 162 -28.67 8.10 -42.45
N ALA A 163 -28.55 8.24 -41.13
CA ALA A 163 -29.67 8.47 -40.24
C ALA A 163 -30.40 9.78 -40.55
N LYS A 164 -29.66 10.86 -40.82
CA LYS A 164 -30.21 12.16 -41.23
C LYS A 164 -30.92 12.08 -42.59
N ASN A 165 -30.33 11.38 -43.56
CA ASN A 165 -30.94 11.22 -44.87
C ASN A 165 -32.24 10.43 -44.81
N LYS A 166 -32.30 9.35 -44.01
CA LYS A 166 -33.51 8.54 -43.80
C LYS A 166 -34.60 9.29 -43.03
N SER A 167 -34.22 10.09 -42.04
CA SER A 167 -35.16 10.89 -41.23
C SER A 167 -35.71 12.14 -41.93
N GLY A 168 -35.06 12.60 -43.01
CA GLY A 168 -35.55 13.70 -43.85
C GLY A 168 -35.80 14.98 -43.04
N ASN A 169 -37.08 15.39 -42.96
CA ASN A 169 -37.50 16.58 -42.21
C ASN A 169 -37.26 16.47 -40.69
N LEU A 170 -37.01 15.27 -40.18
CA LEU A 170 -36.72 14.98 -38.77
C LEU A 170 -35.22 14.84 -38.49
N SER A 171 -34.35 15.17 -39.43
CA SER A 171 -32.88 15.10 -39.27
C SER A 171 -32.36 15.87 -38.04
N TYR A 172 -33.01 16.96 -37.65
CA TYR A 172 -32.67 17.71 -36.44
C TYR A 172 -32.91 16.90 -35.15
N ILE A 173 -33.82 15.92 -35.14
CA ILE A 173 -34.05 15.04 -33.99
C ILE A 173 -32.85 14.10 -33.80
N VAL A 174 -32.21 13.66 -34.89
CA VAL A 174 -30.96 12.87 -34.81
C VAL A 174 -29.87 13.67 -34.11
N ASP A 175 -29.72 14.96 -34.43
CA ASP A 175 -28.77 15.84 -33.74
C ASP A 175 -29.08 15.99 -32.24
N LEU A 176 -30.37 16.13 -31.89
CA LEU A 176 -30.80 16.22 -30.49
C LEU A 176 -30.51 14.94 -29.71
N ILE A 177 -30.70 13.76 -30.32
CA ILE A 177 -30.36 12.47 -29.70
C ILE A 177 -28.85 12.41 -29.41
N LEU A 178 -28.01 12.71 -30.40
CA LEU A 178 -26.57 12.64 -30.26
C LEU A 178 -26.04 13.62 -29.22
N GLU A 179 -26.55 14.86 -29.21
CA GLU A 179 -26.16 15.86 -28.22
C GLU A 179 -26.62 15.47 -26.81
N THR A 180 -27.83 14.92 -26.68
CA THR A 180 -28.34 14.42 -25.39
C THR A 180 -27.50 13.25 -24.88
N GLN A 181 -27.13 12.31 -25.75
CA GLN A 181 -26.26 11.19 -25.40
C GLN A 181 -24.87 11.66 -24.96
N LYS A 182 -24.29 12.65 -25.64
CA LYS A 182 -23.02 13.27 -25.23
C LYS A 182 -23.12 13.85 -23.81
N GLN A 183 -24.22 14.53 -23.49
CA GLN A 183 -24.46 15.05 -22.14
C GLN A 183 -24.59 13.92 -21.12
N ILE A 184 -25.21 12.78 -21.46
CA ILE A 184 -25.27 11.61 -20.56
C ILE A 184 -23.88 11.06 -20.26
N LEU A 185 -23.02 10.95 -21.28
CA LEU A 185 -21.66 10.41 -21.15
C LEU A 185 -20.74 11.32 -20.32
N GLN A 186 -20.96 12.64 -20.38
CA GLN A 186 -20.17 13.63 -19.65
C GLN A 186 -20.67 13.91 -18.22
N ASN A 187 -21.87 13.44 -17.88
CA ASN A 187 -22.51 13.75 -16.60
C ASN A 187 -22.32 12.63 -15.57
N SER A 188 -21.84 12.97 -14.38
CA SER A 188 -21.67 12.04 -13.26
C SER A 188 -22.93 11.91 -12.37
N ASN A 189 -23.90 12.81 -12.50
CA ASN A 189 -25.13 12.81 -11.70
C ASN A 189 -26.17 11.83 -12.27
N ILE A 190 -26.49 10.78 -11.50
CA ILE A 190 -27.43 9.71 -11.89
C ILE A 190 -28.83 10.27 -12.21
N ALA A 191 -29.41 11.09 -11.35
CA ALA A 191 -30.76 11.63 -11.56
C ALA A 191 -30.87 12.50 -12.82
N GLN A 192 -29.79 13.21 -13.18
CA GLN A 192 -29.73 13.96 -14.42
C GLN A 192 -29.58 13.05 -15.64
N ARG A 193 -28.79 11.98 -15.55
CA ARG A 193 -28.68 10.97 -16.61
C ARG A 193 -30.03 10.31 -16.89
N ASP A 194 -30.76 9.90 -15.86
CA ASP A 194 -32.09 9.29 -16.02
C ASP A 194 -33.06 10.22 -16.75
N LYS A 195 -33.05 11.51 -16.40
CA LYS A 195 -33.86 12.53 -17.08
C LYS A 195 -33.47 12.69 -18.55
N LEU A 196 -32.18 12.64 -18.87
CA LEU A 196 -31.69 12.75 -20.24
C LEU A 196 -31.99 11.46 -21.05
N SER A 197 -31.92 10.28 -20.43
CA SER A 197 -32.33 9.02 -21.05
C SER A 197 -33.81 9.07 -21.44
N GLY A 198 -34.68 9.57 -20.56
CA GLY A 198 -36.10 9.78 -20.89
C GLY A 198 -36.32 10.76 -22.05
N LYS A 199 -35.42 11.74 -22.27
CA LYS A 199 -35.46 12.59 -23.47
C LYS A 199 -35.04 11.83 -24.73
N ILE A 200 -34.01 10.99 -24.66
CA ILE A 200 -33.60 10.15 -25.78
C ILE A 200 -34.75 9.24 -26.21
N GLU A 201 -35.42 8.58 -25.25
CA GLU A 201 -36.59 7.73 -25.53
C GLU A 201 -37.70 8.53 -26.25
N ALA A 202 -38.02 9.74 -25.76
CA ALA A 202 -38.98 10.61 -26.40
C ALA A 202 -38.57 10.98 -27.84
N TYR A 203 -37.29 11.32 -28.08
CA TYR A 203 -36.79 11.64 -29.41
C TYR A 203 -36.78 10.41 -30.34
N GLN A 204 -36.45 9.23 -29.82
CA GLN A 204 -36.53 7.98 -30.56
C GLN A 204 -37.98 7.70 -31.01
N THR A 205 -38.97 7.95 -30.15
CA THR A 205 -40.39 7.76 -30.52
C THR A 205 -40.83 8.65 -31.68
N LEU A 206 -40.23 9.84 -31.83
CA LEU A 206 -40.52 10.75 -32.95
C LEU A 206 -39.91 10.28 -34.28
N LEU A 207 -38.89 9.42 -34.23
CA LEU A 207 -38.24 8.85 -35.40
C LEU A 207 -38.82 7.50 -35.82
N VAL A 208 -39.77 6.95 -35.03
CA VAL A 208 -40.49 5.71 -35.35
C VAL A 208 -41.22 5.88 -36.68
N GLY A 209 -40.78 5.11 -37.68
CA GLY A 209 -41.26 5.17 -39.06
C GLY A 209 -40.24 5.71 -40.07
N SER A 210 -39.16 6.34 -39.61
CA SER A 210 -38.05 6.80 -40.45
C SER A 210 -36.73 6.07 -40.18
N LEU A 211 -36.52 5.63 -38.94
CA LEU A 211 -35.38 4.80 -38.53
C LEU A 211 -35.89 3.61 -37.74
N THR A 212 -35.21 2.47 -37.87
CA THR A 212 -35.48 1.30 -37.04
C THR A 212 -34.85 1.46 -35.66
N GLU A 213 -35.36 0.72 -34.68
CA GLU A 213 -34.77 0.64 -33.35
C GLU A 213 -33.31 0.17 -33.40
N GLU A 214 -33.01 -0.79 -34.27
CA GLU A 214 -31.66 -1.31 -34.48
C GLU A 214 -30.70 -0.25 -35.04
N GLU A 215 -31.15 0.58 -35.99
CA GLU A 215 -30.36 1.68 -36.55
C GLU A 215 -30.04 2.74 -35.48
N LEU A 216 -31.05 3.10 -34.67
CA LEU A 216 -30.89 4.03 -33.56
C LEU A 216 -29.95 3.49 -32.48
N GLN A 217 -30.10 2.22 -32.11
CA GLN A 217 -29.23 1.59 -31.12
C GLN A 217 -27.80 1.46 -31.64
N THR A 218 -27.62 1.11 -32.91
CA THR A 218 -26.30 1.05 -33.56
C THR A 218 -25.61 2.41 -33.53
N LEU A 219 -26.34 3.49 -33.82
CA LEU A 219 -25.83 4.86 -33.77
C LEU A 219 -25.39 5.26 -32.35
N LEU A 220 -26.22 5.00 -31.34
CA LEU A 220 -25.94 5.32 -29.94
C LEU A 220 -24.75 4.51 -29.37
N ASN A 221 -24.69 3.22 -29.71
CA ASN A 221 -23.57 2.36 -29.32
C ASN A 221 -22.27 2.87 -29.93
N LYS A 222 -22.28 3.20 -31.23
CA LYS A 222 -21.09 3.70 -31.92
C LYS A 222 -20.63 5.05 -31.37
N GLN A 223 -21.55 5.94 -31.02
CA GLN A 223 -21.21 7.20 -30.36
C GLN A 223 -20.53 6.97 -29.00
N THR A 224 -21.03 6.01 -28.22
CA THR A 224 -20.46 5.65 -26.92
C THR A 224 -19.04 5.10 -27.09
N GLU A 225 -18.84 4.18 -28.03
CA GLU A 225 -17.54 3.60 -28.35
C GLU A 225 -16.52 4.68 -28.77
N VAL A 226 -16.91 5.59 -29.68
CA VAL A 226 -16.02 6.69 -30.11
C VAL A 226 -15.65 7.57 -28.93
N GLN A 227 -16.61 7.95 -28.07
CA GLN A 227 -16.33 8.78 -26.89
C GLN A 227 -15.39 8.10 -25.90
N GLU A 228 -15.52 6.79 -25.68
CA GLU A 228 -14.62 6.02 -24.82
C GLU A 228 -13.19 5.99 -25.37
N LEU A 229 -13.04 5.79 -26.69
CA LEU A 229 -11.73 5.82 -27.35
C LEU A 229 -11.09 7.22 -27.30
N GLU A 230 -11.87 8.27 -27.53
CA GLU A 230 -11.43 9.67 -27.41
C GLU A 230 -10.96 9.99 -25.99
N ASN A 231 -11.74 9.62 -24.97
CA ASN A 231 -11.38 9.83 -23.56
C ASN A 231 -10.10 9.08 -23.19
N HIS A 232 -9.94 7.84 -23.68
CA HIS A 232 -8.73 7.07 -23.44
C HIS A 232 -7.52 7.74 -24.11
N LEU A 233 -7.65 8.19 -25.36
CA LEU A 233 -6.58 8.91 -26.05
C LEU A 233 -6.20 10.21 -25.34
N GLU A 234 -7.19 11.00 -24.91
CA GLU A 234 -6.96 12.24 -24.16
C GLU A 234 -6.20 11.94 -22.86
N SER A 235 -6.58 10.90 -22.13
CA SER A 235 -5.88 10.51 -20.89
C SER A 235 -4.41 10.13 -21.14
N LEU A 236 -4.10 9.48 -22.27
CA LEU A 236 -2.72 9.16 -22.65
C LEU A 236 -1.93 10.43 -22.99
N GLN A 237 -2.54 11.36 -23.72
CA GLN A 237 -1.92 12.64 -24.08
C GLN A 237 -1.67 13.55 -22.87
N GLN A 238 -2.61 13.63 -21.93
CA GLN A 238 -2.42 14.34 -20.66
C GLN A 238 -1.27 13.76 -19.85
N ASN A 239 -1.16 12.43 -19.79
CA ASN A 239 -0.06 11.75 -19.11
C ASN A 239 1.30 12.02 -19.75
N LEU A 240 1.38 12.20 -21.07
CA LEU A 240 2.61 12.60 -21.75
C LEU A 240 3.03 14.01 -21.30
N ASN A 241 2.12 14.97 -21.35
CA ASN A 241 2.38 16.37 -20.99
C ASN A 241 2.87 16.52 -19.52
N ILE A 242 2.27 15.79 -18.58
CA ILE A 242 2.70 15.80 -17.16
C ILE A 242 4.13 15.24 -17.01
N ASN A 243 4.46 14.17 -17.73
CA ASN A 243 5.79 13.57 -17.63
C ASN A 243 6.87 14.43 -18.31
N GLU A 244 6.53 15.24 -19.32
CA GLU A 244 7.44 16.22 -19.92
C GLU A 244 7.71 17.42 -19.00
N GLN A 245 6.71 17.89 -18.25
CA GLN A 245 6.87 18.99 -17.29
C GLN A 245 7.71 18.62 -16.06
N ASN A 246 7.69 17.35 -15.62
CA ASN A 246 8.49 16.87 -14.50
C ASN A 246 9.98 16.59 -14.86
N GLN A 247 10.41 16.94 -16.07
CA GLN A 247 11.80 16.79 -16.55
C GLN A 247 12.55 18.12 -16.74
N LEU A 248 11.90 19.26 -16.45
CA LEU A 248 12.50 20.61 -16.39
C LEU A 248 12.79 21.01 -14.94
#